data_AF-A0A952C9R1-F1
#
_entry.id   AF-A0A952C9R1-F1
#
_cell.length_a   1.000
_cell.length_b   1.000
_cell.length_c   1.000
_cell.angle_alpha   90.00
_cell.angle_beta   90.00
_cell.angle_gamma   90.00
#
_symmetry.space_group_name_H-M   'P 1'
#
loop_
_entity.id
_entity.type
_entity.pdbx_description
1 polymer ?
#
loop_
_entity_poly.entity_id
_entity_poly.type
_entity_poly.pdbx_seq_one_letter_code
_entity_poly.pdbx_strand_id
1 'polypeptide(L)'
;MSFIENEYIKVGVDLNLGGAITFLADPKNNVNLINNADWGRQVQMSFYSGPVPYEPDGKKSHPAWTFIGWNPIQSGDVAGHKSKVLDHKNTGKTIYVKSIPMHWPLDSVPGECIYECWLSLDKNAVKVTSRIVNDRPDKTQYPARGQELPAVYTNAPWHRLITYQGDKPFTNDTLSIIQNHNFPSAKSIQWAHWQATESWAANVNENNYGLGVWNKGVQQFSGGYYGDSLFVGGSHDSPTAYIAPNSVDILDYNITYDYHYSLILGTVDEIRDYVYRNSEQSLPEYRFKNSRHQWYYQNTTDEGWPIKNGLRVKAKKGAALVGPTAFWKADDASQLVIRAAFPRGIKKVKVGWKLFRTGFNQEQEVELGVKDDGKMHTYSVPLSHSTGYKGVVTGLRIILDDGLPDQEGRVVRIKSILLKR
;
A
#
# COMPACT_ATOMS: atom_id res chain seq x y z
N MET A 1 8.45 24.79 9.53
CA MET A 1 8.69 24.27 8.17
C MET A 1 10.16 23.94 7.96
N SER A 2 10.44 22.87 7.21
CA SER A 2 11.77 22.52 6.71
C SER A 2 11.67 22.21 5.22
N PHE A 3 12.51 22.82 4.39
CA PHE A 3 12.44 22.73 2.93
C PHE A 3 13.72 22.17 2.31
N ILE A 4 13.56 21.52 1.15
CA ILE A 4 14.63 21.26 0.18
C ILE A 4 14.10 21.62 -1.22
N GLU A 5 14.97 22.12 -2.10
CA GLU A 5 14.60 22.52 -3.46
C GLU A 5 15.75 22.30 -4.46
N ASN A 6 15.41 22.17 -5.73
CA ASN A 6 16.31 22.24 -6.88
C ASN A 6 15.66 23.09 -7.99
N GLU A 7 16.22 23.12 -9.21
CA GLU A 7 15.63 23.92 -10.30
C GLU A 7 14.24 23.46 -10.79
N TYR A 8 13.76 22.29 -10.37
CA TYR A 8 12.50 21.68 -10.84
C TYR A 8 11.40 21.62 -9.78
N ILE A 9 11.75 21.43 -8.51
CA ILE A 9 10.77 21.15 -7.45
C ILE A 9 11.23 21.69 -6.10
N LYS A 10 10.27 22.21 -5.33
CA LYS A 10 10.42 22.61 -3.93
C LYS A 10 9.45 21.81 -3.08
N VAL A 11 9.95 21.15 -2.03
CA VAL A 11 9.14 20.37 -1.08
C VAL A 11 9.40 20.84 0.35
N GLY A 12 8.35 20.90 1.15
CA GLY A 12 8.39 21.31 2.55
C GLY A 12 7.62 20.35 3.45
N VAL A 13 8.25 20.01 4.56
CA VAL A 13 7.60 19.30 5.68
C VAL A 13 7.28 20.27 6.81
N ASP A 14 6.16 20.06 7.49
CA ASP A 14 5.83 20.82 8.70
C ASP A 14 6.24 20.05 9.97
N LEU A 15 7.24 20.59 10.67
CA LEU A 15 7.74 20.05 11.93
C LEU A 15 6.73 20.23 13.08
N ASN A 16 5.73 21.10 12.91
CA ASN A 16 4.62 21.18 13.86
C ASN A 16 3.54 20.11 13.62
N LEU A 17 3.60 19.38 12.49
CA LEU A 17 2.63 18.35 12.09
C LEU A 17 3.34 17.01 11.82
N GLY A 18 4.18 16.59 12.77
CA GLY A 18 4.88 15.30 12.71
C GLY A 18 5.81 15.09 11.50
N GLY A 19 6.14 16.14 10.74
CA GLY A 19 6.95 16.06 9.53
C GLY A 19 6.18 15.66 8.26
N ALA A 20 4.84 15.77 8.24
CA ALA A 20 4.07 15.55 7.02
C ALA A 20 4.46 16.55 5.93
N ILE A 21 4.37 16.13 4.65
CA ILE A 21 4.61 17.03 3.52
C ILE A 21 3.36 17.88 3.34
N THR A 22 3.48 19.17 3.67
CA THR A 22 2.41 20.16 3.58
C THR A 22 2.64 21.17 2.46
N PHE A 23 3.80 21.11 1.80
CA PHE A 23 4.16 21.99 0.70
C PHE A 23 4.87 21.22 -0.41
N LEU A 24 4.41 21.38 -1.64
CA LEU A 24 5.09 20.94 -2.85
C LEU A 24 4.72 21.88 -4.00
N ALA A 25 5.71 22.43 -4.69
CA ALA A 25 5.48 23.40 -5.77
C ALA A 25 6.58 23.36 -6.84
N ASP A 26 6.23 23.86 -8.02
CA ASP A 26 7.22 24.36 -8.99
C ASP A 26 7.90 25.59 -8.38
N PRO A 27 9.25 25.65 -8.28
CA PRO A 27 9.96 26.77 -7.69
C PRO A 27 9.70 28.12 -8.39
N LYS A 28 9.37 28.12 -9.68
CA LYS A 28 9.13 29.33 -10.48
C LYS A 28 7.75 29.92 -10.21
N ASN A 29 6.74 29.07 -10.10
CA ASN A 29 5.35 29.50 -9.87
C ASN A 29 5.01 29.61 -8.38
N ASN A 30 5.68 28.80 -7.56
CA ASN A 30 5.57 28.73 -6.10
C ASN A 30 4.12 28.60 -5.57
N VAL A 31 3.25 27.97 -6.36
CA VAL A 31 1.88 27.64 -5.95
C VAL A 31 1.91 26.27 -5.27
N ASN A 32 1.45 26.19 -4.03
CA ASN A 32 1.39 24.93 -3.31
C ASN A 32 0.34 23.99 -3.91
N LEU A 33 0.73 22.76 -4.24
CA LEU A 33 -0.18 21.71 -4.72
C LEU A 33 -0.92 21.01 -3.58
N ILE A 34 -0.37 21.02 -2.36
CA ILE A 34 -0.86 20.19 -1.25
C ILE A 34 -2.03 20.83 -0.52
N ASN A 35 -3.04 20.02 -0.17
CA ASN A 35 -4.18 20.44 0.63
C ASN A 35 -3.92 20.23 2.14
N ASN A 36 -4.19 21.26 2.91
CA ASN A 36 -3.96 21.49 4.33
C ASN A 36 -5.22 22.02 5.04
N ALA A 37 -6.42 21.69 4.55
CA ALA A 37 -7.68 22.18 5.13
C ALA A 37 -7.96 21.61 6.53
N ASP A 38 -7.57 20.36 6.75
CA ASP A 38 -7.60 19.66 8.04
C ASP A 38 -6.36 18.76 8.15
N TRP A 39 -6.22 17.99 9.24
CA TRP A 39 -5.03 17.18 9.51
C TRP A 39 -5.12 15.74 9.00
N GLY A 40 -6.25 15.38 8.39
CA GLY A 40 -6.40 14.12 7.66
C GLY A 40 -5.93 14.24 6.20
N ARG A 41 -5.70 15.45 5.70
CA ARG A 41 -5.22 15.73 4.33
C ARG A 41 -3.68 15.75 4.30
N GLN A 42 -2.98 16.43 3.38
CA GLN A 42 -1.51 16.36 3.20
C GLN A 42 -1.01 15.12 2.42
N VAL A 43 0.31 15.00 2.26
CA VAL A 43 0.95 13.71 1.99
C VAL A 43 1.53 13.18 3.29
N GLN A 44 0.96 12.09 3.80
CA GLN A 44 1.30 11.56 5.12
C GLN A 44 1.22 10.03 5.21
N MET A 45 1.90 9.48 6.21
CA MET A 45 1.71 8.11 6.68
C MET A 45 0.36 7.97 7.39
N SER A 46 -0.43 6.98 6.97
CA SER A 46 -1.67 6.54 7.61
C SER A 46 -1.72 5.02 7.59
N PHE A 47 -1.78 4.38 8.76
CA PHE A 47 -1.75 2.92 8.90
C PHE A 47 -3.02 2.42 9.55
N TYR A 48 -3.46 1.22 9.19
CA TYR A 48 -4.74 0.68 9.65
C TYR A 48 -4.55 -0.73 10.23
N SER A 49 -4.98 -0.95 11.45
CA SER A 49 -4.98 -2.26 12.10
C SER A 49 -6.22 -2.44 12.97
N GLY A 50 -6.33 -3.60 13.63
CA GLY A 50 -7.31 -3.79 14.69
C GLY A 50 -6.78 -3.30 16.05
N PRO A 51 -7.65 -3.22 17.07
CA PRO A 51 -9.07 -3.54 17.02
C PRO A 51 -9.90 -2.52 16.24
N VAL A 52 -11.14 -2.90 15.88
CA VAL A 52 -12.11 -2.06 15.17
C VAL A 52 -13.44 -2.12 15.93
N PRO A 53 -13.90 -1.04 16.58
CA PRO A 53 -13.19 0.24 16.77
C PRO A 53 -11.96 0.10 17.69
N TYR A 54 -11.08 1.10 17.68
CA TYR A 54 -9.97 1.23 18.64
C TYR A 54 -10.33 2.31 19.66
N GLU A 55 -10.49 1.89 20.92
CA GLU A 55 -11.02 2.72 22.02
C GLU A 55 -10.21 2.47 23.30
N PRO A 56 -8.95 2.95 23.35
CA PRO A 56 -8.09 2.77 24.51
C PRO A 56 -8.55 3.66 25.68
N ASP A 57 -8.30 3.21 26.92
CA ASP A 57 -8.46 4.00 28.15
C ASP A 57 -9.82 4.70 28.30
N GLY A 58 -10.89 4.07 27.81
CA GLY A 58 -12.25 4.61 27.86
C GLY A 58 -12.55 5.74 26.86
N LYS A 59 -11.59 6.12 26.01
CA LYS A 59 -11.80 7.10 24.93
C LYS A 59 -12.62 6.48 23.80
N LYS A 60 -13.53 7.27 23.24
CA LYS A 60 -14.41 6.83 22.15
C LYS A 60 -13.92 7.33 20.81
N SER A 61 -13.96 6.46 19.81
CA SER A 61 -13.73 6.86 18.42
C SER A 61 -14.81 7.83 17.97
N HIS A 62 -14.43 8.87 17.24
CA HIS A 62 -15.37 9.80 16.65
C HIS A 62 -16.36 9.04 15.74
N PRO A 63 -17.69 9.29 15.84
CA PRO A 63 -18.72 8.46 15.20
C PRO A 63 -18.55 8.27 13.68
N ALA A 64 -17.99 9.28 12.99
CA ALA A 64 -17.76 9.24 11.55
C ALA A 64 -16.68 8.23 11.11
N TRP A 65 -15.84 7.73 12.02
CA TRP A 65 -14.64 6.92 11.68
C TRP A 65 -14.47 5.67 12.56
N THR A 66 -15.55 5.17 13.18
CA THR A 66 -15.50 3.95 14.02
C THR A 66 -15.00 2.71 13.27
N PHE A 67 -15.18 2.66 11.95
CA PHE A 67 -14.72 1.57 11.07
C PHE A 67 -13.21 1.59 10.80
N ILE A 68 -12.51 2.69 11.12
CA ILE A 68 -11.09 2.86 10.82
C ILE A 68 -10.20 2.07 11.79
N GLY A 69 -10.63 1.83 13.03
CA GLY A 69 -9.87 1.04 14.02
C GLY A 69 -8.57 1.70 14.48
N TRP A 70 -7.52 0.90 14.73
CA TRP A 70 -6.20 1.41 15.10
C TRP A 70 -5.61 2.16 13.90
N ASN A 71 -5.61 3.50 13.98
CA ASN A 71 -5.15 4.37 12.89
C ASN A 71 -4.36 5.59 13.36
N PRO A 72 -3.05 5.45 13.60
CA PRO A 72 -2.17 6.60 13.75
C PRO A 72 -1.93 7.28 12.40
N ILE A 73 -1.94 8.60 12.38
CA ILE A 73 -1.61 9.41 11.20
C ILE A 73 -0.54 10.46 11.53
N GLN A 74 0.23 10.86 10.53
CA GLN A 74 1.44 11.65 10.73
C GLN A 74 1.16 13.09 11.19
N SER A 75 0.12 13.75 10.69
CA SER A 75 -0.09 15.18 10.94
C SER A 75 -0.66 15.50 12.33
N GLY A 76 -1.70 14.78 12.75
CA GLY A 76 -2.43 15.02 14.00
C GLY A 76 -3.82 14.39 13.97
N ASP A 77 -4.58 14.50 15.05
CA ASP A 77 -5.92 13.92 15.14
C ASP A 77 -7.04 14.87 14.68
N VAL A 78 -8.26 14.33 14.58
CA VAL A 78 -9.43 15.10 14.14
C VAL A 78 -9.89 16.17 15.14
N ALA A 79 -9.48 16.06 16.41
CA ALA A 79 -9.82 17.00 17.47
C ALA A 79 -8.88 18.21 17.52
N GLY A 80 -7.81 18.22 16.73
CA GLY A 80 -6.86 19.33 16.74
C GLY A 80 -5.67 19.12 17.68
N HIS A 81 -5.24 17.88 17.99
CA HIS A 81 -3.92 17.62 18.62
C HIS A 81 -2.84 17.09 17.66
N LYS A 82 -1.71 17.81 17.60
CA LYS A 82 -0.68 17.61 16.58
C LYS A 82 0.28 16.50 16.97
N SER A 83 0.82 15.80 15.98
CA SER A 83 1.90 14.82 16.18
C SER A 83 3.19 15.49 16.64
N LYS A 84 3.98 14.76 17.44
CA LYS A 84 5.19 15.28 18.08
C LYS A 84 6.44 14.88 17.31
N VAL A 85 7.21 15.84 16.82
CA VAL A 85 8.55 15.59 16.29
C VAL A 85 9.53 15.29 17.42
N LEU A 86 10.32 14.23 17.24
CA LEU A 86 11.37 13.79 18.17
C LEU A 86 12.77 14.12 17.66
N ASP A 87 12.98 14.03 16.36
CA ASP A 87 14.26 14.34 15.73
C ASP A 87 14.03 14.87 14.31
N HIS A 88 14.94 15.74 13.86
CA HIS A 88 14.90 16.35 12.55
C HIS A 88 16.31 16.64 12.07
N LYS A 89 16.58 16.30 10.81
CA LYS A 89 17.81 16.67 10.11
C LYS A 89 17.49 17.17 8.72
N ASN A 90 18.09 18.29 8.34
CA ASN A 90 18.05 18.81 6.98
C ASN A 90 19.48 19.11 6.52
N THR A 91 19.89 18.54 5.39
CA THR A 91 21.23 18.73 4.82
C THR A 91 21.25 19.71 3.65
N GLY A 92 20.12 20.32 3.33
CA GLY A 92 19.88 21.06 2.08
C GLY A 92 19.62 20.14 0.87
N LYS A 93 19.99 18.85 0.95
CA LYS A 93 19.77 17.84 -0.09
C LYS A 93 18.77 16.75 0.33
N THR A 94 18.69 16.51 1.64
CA THR A 94 17.81 15.50 2.24
C THR A 94 17.16 16.04 3.50
N ILE A 95 15.96 15.56 3.78
CA ILE A 95 15.26 15.77 5.05
C ILE A 95 15.04 14.42 5.71
N TYR A 96 15.27 14.34 7.02
CA TYR A 96 14.84 13.25 7.88
C TYR A 96 13.95 13.83 8.98
N VAL A 97 12.84 13.17 9.29
CA VAL A 97 12.00 13.47 10.45
C VAL A 97 11.64 12.18 11.17
N LYS A 98 11.72 12.21 12.50
CA LYS A 98 11.20 11.19 13.41
C LYS A 98 10.09 11.78 14.25
N SER A 99 8.95 11.11 14.37
CA SER A 99 7.81 11.63 15.13
C SER A 99 7.00 10.53 15.83
N ILE A 100 6.22 10.95 16.83
CA ILE A 100 5.13 10.18 17.43
C ILE A 100 3.84 10.68 16.76
N PRO A 101 3.13 9.82 16.01
CA PRO A 101 1.86 10.17 15.37
C PRO A 101 0.71 10.28 16.38
N MET A 102 -0.45 10.76 15.93
CA MET A 102 -1.69 10.76 16.70
C MET A 102 -2.72 9.84 16.05
N HIS A 103 -3.59 9.23 16.85
CA HIS A 103 -4.72 8.45 16.32
C HIS A 103 -5.80 9.36 15.74
N TRP A 104 -6.04 9.28 14.43
CA TRP A 104 -7.00 10.15 13.73
C TRP A 104 -8.39 10.22 14.39
N PRO A 105 -9.09 9.10 14.64
CA PRO A 105 -10.46 9.16 15.10
C PRO A 105 -10.59 9.44 16.60
N LEU A 106 -9.49 9.69 17.32
CA LEU A 106 -9.50 9.86 18.77
C LEU A 106 -9.08 11.28 19.14
N ASP A 107 -9.49 11.72 20.32
CA ASP A 107 -9.10 13.01 20.88
C ASP A 107 -7.85 12.85 21.74
N SER A 108 -6.71 13.39 21.27
CA SER A 108 -5.46 13.49 22.02
C SER A 108 -4.92 12.12 22.46
N VAL A 109 -4.82 11.17 21.52
CA VAL A 109 -4.24 9.84 21.75
C VAL A 109 -3.02 9.64 20.85
N PRO A 110 -1.80 9.70 21.42
CA PRO A 110 -0.59 9.37 20.68
C PRO A 110 -0.58 7.92 20.21
N GLY A 111 0.00 7.67 19.05
CA GLY A 111 0.21 6.33 18.54
C GLY A 111 1.27 5.57 19.32
N GLU A 112 1.06 4.27 19.50
CA GLU A 112 2.00 3.32 20.11
C GLU A 112 3.07 2.87 19.09
N CYS A 113 3.65 3.85 18.39
CA CYS A 113 4.60 3.64 17.31
C CYS A 113 5.44 4.91 17.05
N ILE A 114 6.52 4.72 16.32
CA ILE A 114 7.36 5.82 15.81
C ILE A 114 7.24 5.85 14.29
N TYR A 115 7.08 7.06 13.75
CA TYR A 115 7.18 7.35 12.34
C TYR A 115 8.54 7.93 12.00
N GLU A 116 9.13 7.46 10.91
CA GLU A 116 10.33 8.03 10.31
C GLU A 116 10.09 8.28 8.82
N CYS A 117 10.50 9.44 8.33
CA CYS A 117 10.50 9.72 6.90
C CYS A 117 11.84 10.30 6.44
N TRP A 118 12.27 9.90 5.24
CA TRP A 118 13.44 10.43 4.55
C TRP A 118 13.03 10.93 3.18
N LEU A 119 13.35 12.19 2.88
CA LEU A 119 13.07 12.83 1.61
C LEU A 119 14.38 13.19 0.92
N SER A 120 14.41 13.01 -0.40
CA SER A 120 15.48 13.47 -1.29
C SER A 120 14.90 13.90 -2.63
N LEU A 121 15.62 14.73 -3.38
CA LEU A 121 15.18 15.20 -4.70
C LEU A 121 15.91 14.45 -5.83
N ASP A 122 15.16 14.12 -6.87
CA ASP A 122 15.67 13.60 -8.14
C ASP A 122 14.94 14.31 -9.28
N LYS A 123 15.59 15.31 -9.87
CA LYS A 123 14.98 16.22 -10.85
C LYS A 123 13.63 16.76 -10.33
N ASN A 124 12.54 16.51 -11.06
CA ASN A 124 11.18 16.91 -10.73
C ASN A 124 10.46 15.96 -9.75
N ALA A 125 11.17 15.01 -9.13
CA ALA A 125 10.59 14.06 -8.20
C ALA A 125 11.15 14.21 -6.77
N VAL A 126 10.29 14.00 -5.78
CA VAL A 126 10.65 13.79 -4.38
C VAL A 126 10.63 12.29 -4.12
N LYS A 127 11.78 11.69 -3.83
CA LYS A 127 11.89 10.30 -3.39
C LYS A 127 11.71 10.24 -1.87
N VAL A 128 10.73 9.47 -1.43
CA VAL A 128 10.36 9.36 -0.02
C VAL A 128 10.47 7.91 0.45
N THR A 129 11.11 7.71 1.59
CA THR A 129 11.00 6.48 2.38
C THR A 129 10.19 6.80 3.63
N SER A 130 9.16 6.01 3.88
CA SER A 130 8.33 6.07 5.08
C SER A 130 8.51 4.79 5.88
N ARG A 131 8.65 4.92 7.20
CA ARG A 131 8.80 3.79 8.12
C ARG A 131 7.89 3.97 9.33
N ILE A 132 7.25 2.88 9.72
CA ILE A 132 6.63 2.72 11.03
C ILE A 132 7.44 1.71 11.85
N VAL A 133 7.68 2.03 13.12
CA VAL A 133 8.19 1.12 14.13
C VAL A 133 7.11 0.98 15.19
N ASN A 134 6.36 -0.12 15.16
CA ASN A 134 5.33 -0.40 16.15
C ASN A 134 5.96 -0.86 17.47
N ASP A 135 5.38 -0.42 18.58
CA ASP A 135 5.65 -0.90 19.93
C ASP A 135 4.35 -0.95 20.73
N ARG A 136 3.38 -1.70 20.19
CA ARG A 136 2.04 -1.81 20.77
C ARG A 136 2.07 -2.74 21.99
N PRO A 137 1.43 -2.38 23.11
CA PRO A 137 1.28 -3.27 24.27
C PRO A 137 0.36 -4.46 23.97
N ASP A 138 -0.66 -4.26 23.13
CA ASP A 138 -1.52 -5.31 22.62
C ASP A 138 -0.80 -6.15 21.56
N LYS A 139 -0.57 -7.43 21.89
CA LYS A 139 0.17 -8.39 21.06
C LYS A 139 -0.73 -9.23 20.15
N THR A 140 -2.01 -8.92 20.07
CA THR A 140 -2.94 -9.61 19.18
C THR A 140 -2.52 -9.43 17.73
N GLN A 141 -2.31 -10.53 17.00
CA GLN A 141 -2.14 -10.45 15.55
C GLN A 141 -3.52 -10.27 14.89
N TYR A 142 -3.84 -9.02 14.56
CA TYR A 142 -5.07 -8.68 13.85
C TYR A 142 -5.04 -9.11 12.38
N PRO A 143 -6.22 -9.32 11.75
CA PRO A 143 -6.31 -9.54 10.31
C PRO A 143 -5.64 -8.43 9.50
N ALA A 144 -5.18 -8.78 8.30
CA ALA A 144 -4.63 -7.80 7.38
C ALA A 144 -5.67 -6.76 6.97
N ARG A 145 -5.20 -5.53 6.76
CA ARG A 145 -6.05 -4.40 6.32
C ARG A 145 -5.38 -3.62 5.20
N GLY A 146 -6.19 -2.87 4.47
CA GLY A 146 -5.72 -1.90 3.48
C GLY A 146 -4.82 -0.86 4.12
N GLN A 147 -3.66 -0.59 3.52
CA GLN A 147 -2.71 0.45 3.93
C GLN A 147 -2.56 1.47 2.80
N GLU A 148 -2.48 2.75 3.14
CA GLU A 148 -2.21 3.82 2.18
C GLU A 148 -0.70 4.10 2.13
N LEU A 149 -0.11 4.05 0.93
CA LEU A 149 1.35 4.03 0.75
C LEU A 149 1.86 5.09 -0.25
N PRO A 150 1.62 6.41 -0.07
CA PRO A 150 0.90 7.10 1.02
C PRO A 150 -0.49 7.58 0.58
N ALA A 151 -1.22 8.26 1.47
CA ALA A 151 -2.30 9.17 1.05
C ALA A 151 -1.71 10.47 0.47
N VAL A 152 -2.25 10.97 -0.64
CA VAL A 152 -1.85 12.22 -1.30
C VAL A 152 -3.08 13.08 -1.56
N TYR A 153 -3.13 14.25 -0.93
CA TYR A 153 -4.19 15.24 -1.15
C TYR A 153 -3.67 16.49 -1.86
N THR A 154 -4.23 16.78 -3.03
CA THR A 154 -3.96 18.00 -3.80
C THR A 154 -5.13 18.97 -3.75
N ASN A 155 -4.85 20.24 -3.99
CA ASN A 155 -5.85 21.30 -4.08
C ASN A 155 -6.74 21.14 -5.32
N ALA A 156 -7.91 21.78 -5.29
CA ALA A 156 -8.97 21.56 -6.28
C ALA A 156 -8.62 21.79 -7.76
N PRO A 157 -7.72 22.73 -8.14
CA PRO A 157 -7.34 22.87 -9.54
C PRO A 157 -6.74 21.60 -10.17
N TRP A 158 -6.18 20.69 -9.34
CA TRP A 158 -5.62 19.42 -9.77
C TRP A 158 -6.60 18.26 -9.57
N HIS A 159 -7.81 18.39 -10.11
CA HIS A 159 -8.92 17.44 -9.89
C HIS A 159 -8.94 16.25 -10.87
N ARG A 160 -8.22 16.33 -11.99
CA ARG A 160 -8.25 15.28 -13.03
C ARG A 160 -7.33 14.13 -12.63
N LEU A 161 -7.93 13.00 -12.30
CA LEU A 161 -7.24 11.79 -11.87
C LEU A 161 -6.91 10.88 -13.07
N ILE A 162 -5.63 10.67 -13.35
CA ILE A 162 -5.13 9.97 -14.54
C ILE A 162 -4.20 8.82 -14.16
N THR A 163 -4.30 7.70 -14.88
CA THR A 163 -3.43 6.51 -14.73
C THR A 163 -3.48 5.64 -16.00
N TYR A 164 -2.60 4.65 -16.12
CA TYR A 164 -2.80 3.52 -17.03
C TYR A 164 -3.51 2.35 -16.32
N GLN A 165 -4.54 1.78 -16.95
CA GLN A 165 -5.35 0.65 -16.42
C GLN A 165 -5.47 -0.53 -17.40
N GLY A 166 -4.70 -0.50 -18.49
CA GLY A 166 -4.75 -1.52 -19.54
C GLY A 166 -3.89 -2.74 -19.21
N ASP A 167 -3.93 -3.71 -20.11
CA ASP A 167 -3.24 -5.01 -20.00
C ASP A 167 -1.90 -5.05 -20.76
N LYS A 168 -1.43 -3.89 -21.26
CA LYS A 168 -0.13 -3.69 -21.93
C LYS A 168 0.66 -2.58 -21.21
N PRO A 169 0.97 -2.75 -19.91
CA PRO A 169 1.71 -1.73 -19.19
C PRO A 169 3.09 -1.54 -19.80
N PHE A 170 3.63 -0.33 -19.70
CA PHE A 170 4.95 0.04 -20.19
C PHE A 170 5.10 0.01 -21.73
N THR A 171 4.00 0.18 -22.48
CA THR A 171 4.02 0.28 -23.95
C THR A 171 3.52 1.62 -24.48
N ASN A 172 3.39 2.65 -23.63
CA ASN A 172 2.78 3.94 -23.97
C ASN A 172 1.34 3.84 -24.50
N ASP A 173 0.62 2.78 -24.11
CA ASP A 173 -0.79 2.62 -24.47
C ASP A 173 -1.67 3.65 -23.73
N THR A 174 -2.92 3.76 -24.15
CA THR A 174 -3.83 4.88 -23.85
C THR A 174 -4.09 5.01 -22.34
N LEU A 175 -3.92 6.23 -21.81
CA LEU A 175 -4.22 6.56 -20.42
C LEU A 175 -5.73 6.65 -20.18
N SER A 176 -6.12 6.40 -18.93
CA SER A 176 -7.51 6.47 -18.45
C SER A 176 -7.68 7.65 -17.50
N ILE A 177 -8.83 8.32 -17.59
CA ILE A 177 -9.28 9.29 -16.59
C ILE A 177 -10.22 8.56 -15.64
N ILE A 178 -9.92 8.58 -14.34
CA ILE A 178 -10.78 7.98 -13.32
C ILE A 178 -11.86 8.99 -12.94
N GLN A 179 -13.08 8.73 -13.39
CA GLN A 179 -14.24 9.57 -13.09
C GLN A 179 -14.76 9.24 -11.69
N ASN A 180 -14.46 10.10 -10.70
CA ASN A 180 -15.01 9.99 -9.36
C ASN A 180 -15.15 11.36 -8.69
N HIS A 181 -16.34 11.94 -8.75
CA HIS A 181 -16.64 13.27 -8.19
C HIS A 181 -17.62 13.15 -7.02
N ASN A 182 -17.14 13.46 -5.82
CA ASN A 182 -17.90 13.51 -4.58
C ASN A 182 -18.35 14.95 -4.30
N PHE A 183 -19.64 15.22 -4.54
CA PHE A 183 -20.21 16.54 -4.27
C PHE A 183 -20.37 16.79 -2.76
N PRO A 184 -20.29 18.05 -2.28
CA PRO A 184 -20.51 18.39 -0.87
C PRO A 184 -21.90 17.99 -0.34
N SER A 185 -22.89 17.85 -1.23
CA SER A 185 -24.24 17.37 -0.91
C SER A 185 -24.34 15.85 -0.73
N ALA A 186 -23.29 15.09 -1.06
CA ALA A 186 -23.27 13.65 -0.89
C ALA A 186 -23.28 13.28 0.60
N LYS A 187 -24.05 12.25 0.97
CA LYS A 187 -24.14 11.76 2.36
C LYS A 187 -22.81 11.23 2.90
N SER A 188 -21.94 10.75 2.02
CA SER A 188 -20.64 10.18 2.34
C SER A 188 -19.74 10.24 1.12
N ILE A 189 -18.44 10.39 1.34
CA ILE A 189 -17.42 10.29 0.28
C ILE A 189 -17.21 8.81 -0.05
N GLN A 190 -17.21 8.49 -1.35
CA GLN A 190 -16.93 7.15 -1.88
C GLN A 190 -15.76 7.26 -2.85
N TRP A 191 -14.59 6.79 -2.43
CA TRP A 191 -13.42 6.77 -3.31
C TRP A 191 -13.54 5.65 -4.35
N ALA A 192 -13.08 5.92 -5.57
CA ALA A 192 -12.98 4.91 -6.61
C ALA A 192 -11.79 4.01 -6.29
N HIS A 193 -11.88 2.75 -6.70
CA HIS A 193 -10.81 1.77 -6.52
C HIS A 193 -10.47 1.15 -7.88
N TRP A 194 -9.18 1.06 -8.18
CA TRP A 194 -8.72 0.48 -9.45
C TRP A 194 -7.36 -0.20 -9.36
N GLN A 195 -7.01 -0.91 -10.43
CA GLN A 195 -5.66 -1.41 -10.64
C GLN A 195 -4.90 -0.52 -11.64
N ALA A 196 -3.83 0.14 -11.19
CA ALA A 196 -2.89 0.86 -12.03
C ALA A 196 -1.74 -0.09 -12.42
N THR A 197 -1.78 -0.63 -13.64
CA THR A 197 -0.85 -1.70 -14.06
C THR A 197 0.59 -1.20 -14.30
N GLU A 198 0.80 0.13 -14.26
CA GLU A 198 2.11 0.79 -14.26
C GLU A 198 2.51 1.34 -12.88
N SER A 199 1.74 1.05 -11.82
CA SER A 199 2.06 1.44 -10.43
C SER A 199 2.08 2.95 -10.13
N TRP A 200 1.43 3.77 -10.95
CA TRP A 200 1.33 5.22 -10.72
C TRP A 200 -0.07 5.76 -11.02
N ALA A 201 -0.41 6.89 -10.42
CA ALA A 201 -1.55 7.73 -10.79
C ALA A 201 -1.20 9.21 -10.55
N ALA A 202 -1.91 10.14 -11.18
CA ALA A 202 -1.65 11.57 -11.05
C ALA A 202 -2.92 12.41 -10.95
N ASN A 203 -2.86 13.45 -10.12
CA ASN A 203 -3.86 14.51 -10.03
C ASN A 203 -3.31 15.71 -10.81
N VAL A 204 -3.97 16.06 -11.90
CA VAL A 204 -3.53 17.13 -12.82
C VAL A 204 -4.63 18.15 -13.07
N ASN A 205 -4.21 19.32 -13.54
CA ASN A 205 -5.14 20.37 -13.97
C ASN A 205 -5.59 20.17 -15.43
N GLU A 206 -6.32 21.15 -15.96
CA GLU A 206 -6.79 21.17 -17.35
C GLU A 206 -5.66 21.12 -18.38
N ASN A 207 -4.45 21.58 -18.02
CA ASN A 207 -3.28 21.57 -18.89
C ASN A 207 -2.44 20.29 -18.75
N ASN A 208 -3.00 19.22 -18.15
CA ASN A 208 -2.30 17.97 -17.86
C ASN A 208 -1.04 18.15 -16.99
N TYR A 209 -0.96 19.21 -16.17
CA TYR A 209 0.15 19.46 -15.27
C TYR A 209 -0.28 19.28 -13.81
N GLY A 210 0.53 18.59 -13.00
CA GLY A 210 0.21 18.36 -11.60
C GLY A 210 1.15 17.39 -10.91
N LEU A 211 0.59 16.57 -10.02
CA LEU A 211 1.35 15.71 -9.12
C LEU A 211 1.01 14.24 -9.36
N GLY A 212 2.02 13.48 -9.76
CA GLY A 212 2.00 12.02 -9.80
C GLY A 212 2.48 11.40 -8.50
N VAL A 213 1.93 10.25 -8.14
CA VAL A 213 2.47 9.36 -7.11
C VAL A 213 2.78 8.01 -7.73
N TRP A 214 3.99 7.52 -7.50
CA TRP A 214 4.45 6.21 -7.95
C TRP A 214 5.00 5.41 -6.77
N ASN A 215 4.54 4.19 -6.60
CA ASN A 215 5.04 3.24 -5.61
C ASN A 215 5.36 1.92 -6.31
N LYS A 216 6.65 1.59 -6.41
CA LYS A 216 7.14 0.45 -7.22
C LYS A 216 6.47 -0.85 -6.77
N GLY A 217 5.72 -1.47 -7.67
CA GLY A 217 5.08 -2.77 -7.45
C GLY A 217 3.72 -2.70 -6.76
N VAL A 218 3.30 -1.54 -6.26
CA VAL A 218 1.94 -1.35 -5.74
C VAL A 218 1.03 -0.97 -6.90
N GLN A 219 -0.01 -1.75 -7.12
CA GLN A 219 -0.91 -1.56 -8.26
C GLN A 219 -2.36 -1.32 -7.87
N GLN A 220 -2.75 -1.50 -6.61
CA GLN A 220 -4.09 -1.13 -6.17
C GLN A 220 -4.08 0.34 -5.78
N PHE A 221 -5.08 1.09 -6.23
CA PHE A 221 -5.19 2.52 -5.94
C PHE A 221 -6.61 2.88 -5.52
N SER A 222 -6.71 3.93 -4.73
CA SER A 222 -7.94 4.63 -4.36
C SER A 222 -7.81 6.11 -4.69
N GLY A 223 -8.92 6.77 -4.98
CA GLY A 223 -8.86 8.18 -5.36
C GLY A 223 -10.17 8.78 -5.87
N GLY A 224 -10.11 10.09 -6.09
CA GLY A 224 -11.19 10.88 -6.66
C GLY A 224 -11.07 12.35 -6.26
N TYR A 225 -12.13 13.09 -6.53
CA TYR A 225 -12.24 14.50 -6.16
C TYR A 225 -13.42 14.71 -5.22
N TYR A 226 -13.25 15.59 -4.23
CA TYR A 226 -14.30 16.11 -3.37
C TYR A 226 -14.37 17.64 -3.53
N GLY A 227 -15.56 18.16 -3.80
CA GLY A 227 -15.78 19.59 -4.02
C GLY A 227 -16.88 19.86 -5.03
N ASP A 228 -17.19 21.11 -5.30
CA ASP A 228 -18.12 21.47 -6.38
C ASP A 228 -17.45 21.40 -7.76
N SER A 229 -18.23 21.60 -8.82
CA SER A 229 -17.76 21.57 -10.21
C SER A 229 -17.05 22.86 -10.66
N LEU A 230 -16.77 23.81 -9.75
CA LEU A 230 -15.96 24.98 -10.08
C LEU A 230 -14.47 24.62 -10.07
N PHE A 231 -14.08 23.55 -9.36
CA PHE A 231 -12.70 23.09 -9.23
C PHE A 231 -11.74 24.19 -8.73
N VAL A 232 -12.26 25.08 -7.88
CA VAL A 232 -11.52 26.17 -7.24
C VAL A 232 -11.28 25.86 -5.77
N GLY A 233 -10.15 26.32 -5.25
CA GLY A 233 -9.76 26.12 -3.86
C GLY A 233 -8.25 25.93 -3.73
N GLY A 234 -7.67 26.64 -2.77
CA GLY A 234 -6.26 26.55 -2.41
C GLY A 234 -6.00 25.60 -1.25
N SER A 235 -4.82 25.79 -0.66
CA SER A 235 -4.25 24.89 0.34
C SER A 235 -5.10 24.72 1.60
N HIS A 236 -5.95 25.67 1.96
CA HIS A 236 -6.77 25.57 3.18
C HIS A 236 -8.27 25.49 2.90
N ASP A 237 -8.65 25.28 1.63
CA ASP A 237 -10.05 25.14 1.24
C ASP A 237 -10.49 23.67 1.25
N SER A 238 -11.78 23.45 1.50
CA SER A 238 -12.37 22.11 1.60
C SER A 238 -12.30 21.29 0.30
N PRO A 239 -12.44 21.87 -0.91
CA PRO A 239 -12.27 21.12 -2.16
C PRO A 239 -10.87 20.51 -2.33
N THR A 240 -10.80 19.21 -2.63
CA THR A 240 -9.53 18.46 -2.72
C THR A 240 -9.63 17.26 -3.67
N ALA A 241 -8.53 16.94 -4.34
CA ALA A 241 -8.36 15.66 -5.00
C ALA A 241 -7.47 14.72 -4.17
N TYR A 242 -7.75 13.42 -4.22
CA TYR A 242 -7.13 12.39 -3.41
C TYR A 242 -6.63 11.24 -4.28
N ILE A 243 -5.43 10.74 -3.97
CA ILE A 243 -4.85 9.51 -4.53
C ILE A 243 -4.15 8.76 -3.40
N ALA A 244 -4.32 7.45 -3.33
CA ALA A 244 -3.43 6.58 -2.57
C ALA A 244 -3.09 5.31 -3.36
N PRO A 245 -1.80 4.96 -3.52
CA PRO A 245 -1.40 3.57 -3.71
C PRO A 245 -1.78 2.76 -2.46
N ASN A 246 -2.32 1.56 -2.64
CA ASN A 246 -2.81 0.71 -1.56
C ASN A 246 -2.16 -0.67 -1.58
N SER A 247 -1.83 -1.19 -0.40
CA SER A 247 -1.53 -2.61 -0.18
C SER A 247 -2.49 -3.21 0.83
N VAL A 248 -2.45 -4.54 0.98
CA VAL A 248 -3.07 -5.24 2.12
C VAL A 248 -1.92 -5.85 2.93
N ASP A 249 -1.82 -5.48 4.20
CA ASP A 249 -0.70 -5.88 5.06
C ASP A 249 -1.16 -6.25 6.47
N ILE A 250 -0.35 -7.08 7.14
CA ILE A 250 -0.47 -7.43 8.55
C ILE A 250 0.53 -6.58 9.34
N LEU A 251 0.02 -5.72 10.22
CA LEU A 251 0.83 -4.91 11.12
C LEU A 251 0.88 -5.58 12.50
N ASP A 252 1.93 -6.36 12.73
CA ASP A 252 2.21 -6.92 14.05
C ASP A 252 2.53 -5.82 15.07
N TYR A 253 2.33 -6.13 16.35
CA TYR A 253 2.52 -5.20 17.47
C TYR A 253 3.94 -4.61 17.57
N ASN A 254 4.94 -5.28 17.00
CA ASN A 254 6.36 -4.92 17.04
C ASN A 254 6.99 -4.78 15.63
N ILE A 255 6.18 -4.63 14.58
CA ILE A 255 6.69 -4.58 13.21
C ILE A 255 7.53 -3.32 12.95
N THR A 256 8.63 -3.49 12.23
CA THR A 256 9.25 -2.39 11.47
C THR A 256 8.86 -2.55 10.02
N TYR A 257 8.11 -1.60 9.48
CA TYR A 257 7.57 -1.67 8.14
C TYR A 257 7.92 -0.41 7.37
N ASP A 258 8.48 -0.61 6.17
CA ASP A 258 8.92 0.44 5.28
C ASP A 258 8.11 0.40 3.98
N TYR A 259 7.83 1.57 3.43
CA TYR A 259 7.41 1.71 2.04
C TYR A 259 8.09 2.91 1.39
N HIS A 260 8.18 2.87 0.06
CA HIS A 260 8.88 3.88 -0.73
C HIS A 260 7.98 4.38 -1.85
N TYR A 261 8.02 5.68 -2.11
CA TYR A 261 7.28 6.28 -3.21
C TYR A 261 8.03 7.48 -3.79
N SER A 262 7.65 7.87 -5.00
CA SER A 262 8.04 9.14 -5.60
C SER A 262 6.81 10.01 -5.78
N LEU A 263 6.90 11.27 -5.36
CA LEU A 263 6.00 12.34 -5.78
C LEU A 263 6.64 13.03 -6.98
N ILE A 264 5.96 13.10 -8.12
CA ILE A 264 6.55 13.55 -9.39
C ILE A 264 5.74 14.75 -9.89
N LEU A 265 6.36 15.92 -9.93
CA LEU A 265 5.74 17.14 -10.40
C LEU A 265 5.98 17.29 -11.90
N GLY A 266 4.95 17.57 -12.70
CA GLY A 266 5.13 17.81 -14.12
C GLY A 266 3.88 17.59 -14.94
N THR A 267 4.06 17.51 -16.25
CA THR A 267 3.03 17.04 -17.16
C THR A 267 2.80 15.53 -16.99
N VAL A 268 1.63 15.03 -17.42
CA VAL A 268 1.32 13.59 -17.43
C VAL A 268 2.39 12.77 -18.14
N ASP A 269 2.93 13.27 -19.26
CA ASP A 269 3.98 12.60 -20.02
C ASP A 269 5.30 12.53 -19.23
N GLU A 270 5.71 13.64 -18.61
CA GLU A 270 6.92 13.68 -17.76
C GLU A 270 6.80 12.74 -16.55
N ILE A 271 5.61 12.64 -15.95
CA ILE A 271 5.32 11.73 -14.86
C ILE A 271 5.47 10.27 -15.33
N ARG A 272 4.84 9.91 -16.45
CA ARG A 272 4.90 8.55 -17.00
C ARG A 272 6.33 8.17 -17.43
N ASP A 273 7.05 9.10 -18.05
CA ASP A 273 8.45 8.91 -18.46
C ASP A 273 9.39 8.72 -17.27
N TYR A 274 9.15 9.42 -16.16
CA TYR A 274 9.86 9.14 -14.91
C TYR A 274 9.60 7.71 -14.44
N VAL A 275 8.34 7.26 -14.45
CA VAL A 275 7.98 5.90 -14.04
C VAL A 275 8.63 4.85 -14.94
N TYR A 276 8.60 5.02 -16.26
CA TYR A 276 9.16 4.07 -17.22
C TYR A 276 10.67 3.92 -17.04
N ARG A 277 11.40 5.03 -16.85
CA ARG A 277 12.85 5.01 -16.63
C ARG A 277 13.27 4.38 -15.31
N ASN A 278 12.41 4.41 -14.30
CA ASN A 278 12.73 3.91 -12.95
C ASN A 278 12.08 2.54 -12.65
N SER A 279 11.32 1.98 -13.58
CA SER A 279 10.66 0.68 -13.41
C SER A 279 11.46 -0.46 -14.02
N GLU A 280 11.53 -1.58 -13.31
CA GLU A 280 12.13 -2.82 -13.81
C GLU A 280 11.02 -3.87 -13.93
N GLN A 281 10.84 -4.41 -15.14
CA GLN A 281 9.85 -5.46 -15.38
C GLN A 281 10.47 -6.82 -15.07
N SER A 282 9.98 -7.46 -14.01
CA SER A 282 10.40 -8.81 -13.62
C SER A 282 9.22 -9.60 -13.10
N LEU A 283 9.27 -10.93 -13.31
CA LEU A 283 8.28 -11.82 -12.71
C LEU A 283 8.32 -11.71 -11.17
N PRO A 284 7.15 -11.77 -10.51
CA PRO A 284 7.11 -11.73 -9.05
C PRO A 284 7.95 -12.83 -8.38
N GLU A 285 8.80 -12.40 -7.44
CA GLU A 285 9.61 -13.28 -6.61
C GLU A 285 9.44 -12.93 -5.13
N TYR A 286 8.88 -13.86 -4.36
CA TYR A 286 8.68 -13.69 -2.91
C TYR A 286 9.66 -14.58 -2.15
N ARG A 287 10.61 -13.96 -1.46
CA ARG A 287 11.60 -14.64 -0.62
C ARG A 287 11.44 -14.17 0.81
N PHE A 288 10.81 -15.00 1.65
CA PHE A 288 10.41 -14.65 3.01
C PHE A 288 11.57 -14.64 4.01
N LYS A 289 12.67 -13.94 3.69
CA LYS A 289 13.87 -13.88 4.52
C LYS A 289 13.62 -13.08 5.80
N ASN A 290 12.97 -11.94 5.66
CA ASN A 290 12.78 -10.92 6.69
C ASN A 290 11.47 -10.11 6.49
N SER A 291 10.60 -10.54 5.59
CA SER A 291 9.33 -9.86 5.29
C SER A 291 8.29 -10.86 4.81
N ARG A 292 7.02 -10.52 4.98
CA ARG A 292 5.88 -11.23 4.37
C ARG A 292 5.69 -10.85 2.91
N HIS A 293 6.32 -9.77 2.42
CA HIS A 293 6.11 -9.25 1.06
C HIS A 293 4.61 -9.07 0.75
N GLN A 294 3.86 -8.48 1.70
CA GLN A 294 2.40 -8.26 1.58
C GLN A 294 1.57 -9.53 1.40
N TRP A 295 2.13 -10.71 1.66
CA TRP A 295 1.33 -11.91 1.81
C TRP A 295 0.55 -11.86 3.12
N TYR A 296 -0.74 -12.13 3.04
CA TYR A 296 -1.63 -12.15 4.19
C TYR A 296 -2.43 -13.46 4.26
N TYR A 297 -3.22 -13.61 5.33
CA TYR A 297 -3.84 -14.88 5.69
C TYR A 297 -5.36 -14.82 5.66
N GLN A 298 -5.97 -15.92 5.20
CA GLN A 298 -7.38 -16.22 5.38
C GLN A 298 -7.50 -17.40 6.32
N ASN A 299 -8.35 -17.29 7.34
CA ASN A 299 -8.57 -18.34 8.34
C ASN A 299 -7.26 -18.93 8.87
N THR A 300 -6.24 -18.12 9.13
CA THR A 300 -5.01 -18.53 9.79
C THR A 300 -4.17 -17.31 10.20
N THR A 301 -3.09 -17.56 10.92
CA THR A 301 -2.05 -16.62 11.34
C THR A 301 -0.68 -17.29 11.15
N ASP A 302 0.38 -16.50 11.13
CA ASP A 302 1.73 -17.02 11.29
C ASP A 302 2.24 -16.82 12.73
N GLU A 303 3.55 -16.95 12.94
CA GLU A 303 4.18 -16.75 14.25
C GLU A 303 4.47 -15.28 14.58
N GLY A 304 4.08 -14.33 13.73
CA GLY A 304 4.31 -12.90 13.96
C GLY A 304 5.69 -12.40 13.53
N TRP A 305 5.91 -11.10 13.70
CA TRP A 305 7.17 -10.42 13.43
C TRP A 305 8.18 -10.61 14.59
N PRO A 306 9.49 -10.73 14.31
CA PRO A 306 10.15 -10.66 13.01
C PRO A 306 10.09 -11.96 12.19
N ILE A 307 9.92 -11.82 10.88
CA ILE A 307 10.10 -12.94 9.94
C ILE A 307 11.58 -13.33 9.90
N LYS A 308 11.87 -14.62 10.08
CA LYS A 308 13.24 -15.16 10.09
C LYS A 308 13.33 -16.39 9.19
N ASN A 309 13.80 -16.19 7.96
CA ASN A 309 14.11 -17.27 7.00
C ASN A 309 12.91 -18.21 6.71
N GLY A 310 11.74 -17.62 6.50
CA GLY A 310 10.51 -18.29 6.08
C GLY A 310 9.29 -17.83 6.87
N LEU A 311 8.11 -17.96 6.26
CA LEU A 311 6.84 -17.88 6.96
C LEU A 311 6.59 -19.19 7.71
N ARG A 312 5.98 -19.09 8.89
CA ARG A 312 5.55 -20.22 9.71
C ARG A 312 4.06 -20.12 9.95
N VAL A 313 3.29 -20.65 9.00
CA VAL A 313 1.85 -20.48 8.93
C VAL A 313 1.16 -21.64 9.64
N LYS A 314 0.21 -21.33 10.53
CA LYS A 314 -0.58 -22.36 11.21
C LYS A 314 -1.49 -23.04 10.19
N ALA A 315 -1.48 -24.36 10.15
CA ALA A 315 -2.39 -25.12 9.31
C ALA A 315 -3.68 -25.40 10.08
N LYS A 316 -4.81 -25.04 9.48
CA LYS A 316 -6.15 -25.39 9.96
C LYS A 316 -7.12 -25.40 8.79
N LYS A 317 -8.34 -25.90 9.01
CA LYS A 317 -9.35 -26.00 7.95
C LYS A 317 -9.60 -24.63 7.28
N GLY A 318 -9.47 -24.59 5.96
CA GLY A 318 -9.69 -23.39 5.16
C GLY A 318 -8.60 -22.33 5.24
N ALA A 319 -7.43 -22.65 5.80
CA ALA A 319 -6.28 -21.76 5.85
C ALA A 319 -5.75 -21.47 4.43
N ALA A 320 -5.53 -20.20 4.13
CA ALA A 320 -4.89 -19.80 2.88
C ALA A 320 -3.94 -18.62 3.09
N LEU A 321 -2.90 -18.57 2.26
CA LEU A 321 -2.07 -17.40 2.06
C LEU A 321 -2.51 -16.73 0.76
N VAL A 322 -2.67 -15.41 0.79
CA VAL A 322 -3.02 -14.60 -0.38
C VAL A 322 -1.87 -13.63 -0.64
N GLY A 323 -1.36 -13.63 -1.87
CA GLY A 323 -0.27 -12.75 -2.28
C GLY A 323 -0.77 -11.34 -2.63
N PRO A 324 0.15 -10.37 -2.72
CA PRO A 324 -0.20 -9.02 -3.14
C PRO A 324 -0.74 -8.99 -4.57
N THR A 325 -1.41 -7.90 -4.91
CA THR A 325 -1.76 -7.62 -6.31
C THR A 325 -0.47 -7.38 -7.09
N ALA A 326 -0.30 -8.13 -8.17
CA ALA A 326 0.82 -7.99 -9.09
C ALA A 326 0.30 -8.05 -10.54
N PHE A 327 1.21 -8.10 -11.50
CA PHE A 327 0.86 -8.20 -12.92
C PHE A 327 1.91 -9.03 -13.66
N TRP A 328 1.47 -10.04 -14.40
CA TRP A 328 2.30 -10.76 -15.37
C TRP A 328 1.41 -11.40 -16.45
N LYS A 329 1.99 -11.68 -17.62
CA LYS A 329 1.31 -12.49 -18.63
C LYS A 329 1.55 -13.96 -18.32
N ALA A 330 0.53 -14.78 -18.48
CA ALA A 330 0.63 -16.23 -18.28
C ALA A 330 1.76 -16.85 -19.12
N ASP A 331 1.92 -16.39 -20.37
CA ASP A 331 2.94 -16.87 -21.31
C ASP A 331 4.38 -16.55 -20.87
N ASP A 332 4.55 -15.53 -20.02
CA ASP A 332 5.86 -15.15 -19.48
C ASP A 332 6.25 -15.98 -18.25
N ALA A 333 5.30 -16.68 -17.62
CA ALA A 333 5.51 -17.45 -16.39
C ALA A 333 4.81 -18.81 -16.43
N SER A 334 5.45 -19.81 -17.06
CA SER A 334 4.86 -21.15 -17.22
C SER A 334 4.83 -21.97 -15.92
N GLN A 335 5.64 -21.62 -14.93
CA GLN A 335 5.79 -22.38 -13.68
C GLN A 335 5.76 -21.51 -12.42
N LEU A 336 5.26 -22.08 -11.33
CA LEU A 336 5.44 -21.57 -9.97
C LEU A 336 6.34 -22.51 -9.17
N VAL A 337 7.41 -21.96 -8.60
CA VAL A 337 8.34 -22.70 -7.73
C VAL A 337 8.08 -22.32 -6.27
N ILE A 338 7.67 -23.30 -5.47
CA ILE A 338 7.41 -23.13 -4.03
C ILE A 338 8.46 -23.93 -3.25
N ARG A 339 9.19 -23.25 -2.36
CA ARG A 339 10.08 -23.93 -1.38
C ARG A 339 9.41 -23.95 -0.03
N ALA A 340 8.95 -25.12 0.40
CA ALA A 340 8.15 -25.28 1.60
C ALA A 340 8.38 -26.63 2.29
N ALA A 341 7.99 -26.71 3.57
CA ALA A 341 7.88 -27.94 4.34
C ALA A 341 6.47 -28.06 4.89
N PHE A 342 5.88 -29.23 4.67
CA PHE A 342 4.53 -29.55 5.14
C PHE A 342 4.63 -30.55 6.29
N PRO A 343 3.93 -30.32 7.40
CA PRO A 343 3.88 -31.26 8.51
C PRO A 343 3.08 -32.51 8.12
N ARG A 344 3.27 -33.59 8.88
CA ARG A 344 2.54 -34.86 8.71
C ARG A 344 1.03 -34.62 8.61
N GLY A 345 0.40 -35.28 7.64
CA GLY A 345 -1.03 -35.16 7.34
C GLY A 345 -1.34 -34.26 6.14
N ILE A 346 -0.54 -33.22 5.88
CA ILE A 346 -0.78 -32.32 4.74
C ILE A 346 -0.10 -32.89 3.50
N LYS A 347 -0.85 -33.64 2.70
CA LYS A 347 -0.35 -34.32 1.49
C LYS A 347 -0.66 -33.58 0.20
N LYS A 348 -1.54 -32.59 0.26
CA LYS A 348 -2.02 -31.82 -0.88
C LYS A 348 -2.19 -30.36 -0.48
N VAL A 349 -1.97 -29.46 -1.43
CA VAL A 349 -2.33 -28.05 -1.35
C VAL A 349 -2.89 -27.60 -2.69
N LYS A 350 -3.59 -26.47 -2.73
CA LYS A 350 -4.00 -25.87 -4.00
C LYS A 350 -3.28 -24.55 -4.23
N VAL A 351 -2.91 -24.32 -5.48
CA VAL A 351 -2.39 -23.04 -5.96
C VAL A 351 -3.48 -22.43 -6.83
N GLY A 352 -3.98 -21.26 -6.43
CA GLY A 352 -4.93 -20.47 -7.19
C GLY A 352 -4.34 -19.18 -7.71
N TRP A 353 -4.91 -18.65 -8.79
CA TRP A 353 -4.55 -17.35 -9.35
C TRP A 353 -5.78 -16.52 -9.70
N LYS A 354 -5.58 -15.20 -9.85
CA LYS A 354 -6.60 -14.28 -10.37
C LYS A 354 -6.22 -13.88 -11.79
N LEU A 355 -7.19 -13.90 -12.70
CA LEU A 355 -7.03 -13.21 -13.97
C LEU A 355 -7.32 -11.72 -13.80
N PHE A 356 -6.82 -10.92 -14.74
CA PHE A 356 -7.05 -9.48 -14.71
C PHE A 356 -8.55 -9.15 -14.69
N ARG A 357 -8.95 -8.33 -13.72
CA ARG A 357 -10.35 -7.93 -13.47
C ARG A 357 -11.29 -9.09 -13.08
N THR A 358 -10.76 -10.21 -12.58
CA THR A 358 -11.54 -11.29 -11.99
C THR A 358 -11.20 -11.51 -10.52
N GLY A 359 -12.08 -12.21 -9.80
CA GLY A 359 -11.76 -12.78 -8.49
C GLY A 359 -11.06 -14.14 -8.60
N PHE A 360 -10.69 -14.72 -7.46
CA PHE A 360 -10.28 -16.13 -7.38
C PHE A 360 -11.50 -17.03 -7.60
N ASN A 361 -11.36 -18.07 -8.42
CA ASN A 361 -12.37 -19.10 -8.59
C ASN A 361 -11.74 -20.49 -8.82
N GLN A 362 -12.57 -21.53 -8.81
CA GLN A 362 -12.11 -22.93 -8.87
C GLN A 362 -11.51 -23.34 -10.22
N GLU A 363 -11.87 -22.67 -11.32
CA GLU A 363 -11.30 -22.95 -12.66
C GLU A 363 -9.85 -22.45 -12.78
N GLN A 364 -9.42 -21.60 -11.85
CA GLN A 364 -8.10 -20.96 -11.80
C GLN A 364 -7.28 -21.52 -10.64
N GLU A 365 -7.44 -22.83 -10.36
CA GLU A 365 -6.74 -23.55 -9.31
C GLU A 365 -6.12 -24.84 -9.86
N VAL A 366 -4.99 -25.23 -9.28
CA VAL A 366 -4.36 -26.53 -9.51
C VAL A 366 -3.99 -27.17 -8.19
N GLU A 367 -4.24 -28.48 -8.07
CA GLU A 367 -3.82 -29.27 -6.93
C GLU A 367 -2.34 -29.65 -7.07
N LEU A 368 -1.60 -29.53 -5.97
CA LEU A 368 -0.21 -29.93 -5.86
C LEU A 368 -0.09 -30.99 -4.75
N GLY A 369 0.40 -32.18 -5.13
CA GLY A 369 0.84 -33.17 -4.15
C GLY A 369 2.12 -32.71 -3.45
N VAL A 370 2.16 -32.84 -2.12
CA VAL A 370 3.29 -32.41 -1.28
C VAL A 370 3.75 -33.54 -0.34
N LYS A 371 5.02 -33.48 0.07
CA LYS A 371 5.59 -34.42 1.05
C LYS A 371 5.33 -33.91 2.46
N ASP A 372 4.66 -34.74 3.26
CA ASP A 372 4.26 -34.44 4.64
C ASP A 372 5.31 -34.92 5.67
N ASP A 373 6.59 -34.89 5.30
CA ASP A 373 7.71 -35.35 6.14
C ASP A 373 8.31 -34.27 7.05
N GLY A 374 7.72 -33.07 7.04
CA GLY A 374 8.20 -31.91 7.79
C GLY A 374 9.51 -31.32 7.27
N LYS A 375 10.08 -31.81 6.17
CA LYS A 375 11.36 -31.33 5.60
C LYS A 375 11.14 -30.32 4.48
N MET A 376 12.15 -29.49 4.24
CA MET A 376 12.13 -28.52 3.15
C MET A 376 12.29 -29.21 1.81
N HIS A 377 11.30 -29.04 0.94
CA HIS A 377 11.33 -29.49 -0.45
C HIS A 377 11.12 -28.30 -1.38
N THR A 378 11.43 -28.51 -2.66
CA THR A 378 11.12 -27.58 -3.74
C THR A 378 10.08 -28.24 -4.64
N TYR A 379 8.95 -27.57 -4.79
CA TYR A 379 7.83 -28.01 -5.61
C TYR A 379 7.74 -27.12 -6.84
N SER A 380 7.58 -27.72 -8.02
CA SER A 380 7.28 -27.00 -9.25
C SER A 380 5.82 -27.27 -9.64
N VAL A 381 5.09 -26.20 -9.91
CA VAL A 381 3.68 -26.24 -10.33
C VAL A 381 3.62 -25.82 -11.79
N PRO A 382 3.23 -26.71 -12.72
CA PRO A 382 3.16 -26.41 -14.14
C PRO A 382 1.89 -25.61 -14.45
N LEU A 383 1.93 -24.30 -14.22
CA LEU A 383 0.77 -23.41 -14.38
C LEU A 383 0.25 -23.45 -15.82
N SER A 384 1.14 -23.44 -16.82
CA SER A 384 0.79 -23.49 -18.25
C SER A 384 0.03 -24.74 -18.69
N HIS A 385 0.01 -25.80 -17.89
CA HIS A 385 -0.79 -27.00 -18.18
C HIS A 385 -2.27 -26.84 -17.78
N SER A 386 -2.60 -25.81 -16.99
CA SER A 386 -3.98 -25.50 -16.65
C SER A 386 -4.63 -24.66 -17.74
N THR A 387 -5.80 -25.09 -18.23
CA THR A 387 -6.59 -24.36 -19.23
C THR A 387 -7.10 -23.00 -18.71
N GLY A 388 -7.16 -22.84 -17.38
CA GLY A 388 -7.54 -21.58 -16.71
C GLY A 388 -6.38 -20.59 -16.55
N TYR A 389 -5.14 -20.96 -16.88
CA TYR A 389 -3.98 -20.10 -16.77
C TYR A 389 -3.63 -19.46 -18.12
N LYS A 390 -4.19 -18.27 -18.39
CA LYS A 390 -4.09 -17.59 -19.68
C LYS A 390 -4.18 -16.07 -19.53
N GLY A 391 -3.74 -15.33 -20.55
CA GLY A 391 -3.86 -13.87 -20.57
C GLY A 391 -3.05 -13.22 -19.45
N VAL A 392 -3.63 -12.21 -18.80
CA VAL A 392 -2.99 -11.49 -17.70
C VAL A 392 -3.44 -12.03 -16.35
N VAL A 393 -2.47 -12.25 -15.47
CA VAL A 393 -2.65 -12.79 -14.13
C VAL A 393 -2.21 -11.74 -13.11
N THR A 394 -2.96 -11.59 -12.00
CA THR A 394 -2.80 -10.47 -11.07
C THR A 394 -2.70 -10.81 -9.60
N GLY A 395 -2.67 -12.10 -9.27
CA GLY A 395 -2.46 -12.51 -7.89
C GLY A 395 -2.39 -14.02 -7.73
N LEU A 396 -1.84 -14.44 -6.60
CA LEU A 396 -1.68 -15.84 -6.22
C LEU A 396 -2.37 -16.10 -4.88
N ARG A 397 -2.84 -17.33 -4.69
CA ARG A 397 -3.33 -17.86 -3.42
C ARG A 397 -2.82 -19.27 -3.22
N ILE A 398 -2.31 -19.56 -2.03
CA ILE A 398 -1.91 -20.91 -1.63
C ILE A 398 -2.91 -21.38 -0.58
N ILE A 399 -3.72 -22.37 -0.93
CA ILE A 399 -4.74 -22.94 -0.05
C ILE A 399 -4.13 -24.16 0.62
N LEU A 400 -3.99 -24.09 1.94
CA LEU A 400 -3.54 -25.18 2.80
C LEU A 400 -4.77 -26.04 3.12
N ASP A 401 -5.34 -26.68 2.10
CA ASP A 401 -6.48 -27.57 2.29
C ASP A 401 -6.02 -28.80 3.08
N ASP A 402 -6.58 -28.96 4.26
CA ASP A 402 -6.36 -30.12 5.09
C ASP A 402 -7.73 -30.61 5.56
N GLY A 403 -8.29 -31.58 4.83
CA GLY A 403 -9.49 -32.32 5.21
C GLY A 403 -9.34 -33.16 6.49
N LEU A 404 -8.34 -32.85 7.33
CA LEU A 404 -8.11 -33.46 8.63
C LEU A 404 -8.73 -32.60 9.74
N PRO A 405 -9.11 -33.22 10.88
CA PRO A 405 -9.59 -32.49 12.05
C PRO A 405 -8.60 -31.41 12.48
N ASP A 406 -9.09 -30.28 12.99
CA ASP A 406 -8.23 -29.25 13.58
C ASP A 406 -7.38 -29.89 14.68
N GLN A 407 -6.08 -29.99 14.44
CA GLN A 407 -5.11 -30.45 15.42
C GLN A 407 -4.19 -29.29 15.72
N GLU A 408 -4.13 -28.93 16.99
CA GLU A 408 -3.33 -27.82 17.50
C GLU A 408 -1.84 -28.01 17.14
N GLY A 409 -1.17 -26.92 16.73
CA GLY A 409 0.29 -26.91 16.55
C GLY A 409 0.85 -27.32 15.20
N ARG A 410 0.04 -27.61 14.17
CA ARG A 410 0.57 -27.88 12.82
C ARG A 410 1.04 -26.60 12.13
N VAL A 411 2.30 -26.58 11.68
CA VAL A 411 2.92 -25.41 11.04
C VAL A 411 3.48 -25.77 9.67
N VAL A 412 3.00 -25.07 8.64
CA VAL A 412 3.59 -25.07 7.29
C VAL A 412 4.68 -24.01 7.25
N ARG A 413 5.87 -24.42 6.79
CA ARG A 413 6.99 -23.50 6.63
C ARG A 413 7.14 -23.16 5.15
N ILE A 414 7.14 -21.89 4.79
CA ILE A 414 7.28 -21.44 3.39
C ILE A 414 8.45 -20.47 3.29
N LYS A 415 9.46 -20.84 2.50
CA LYS A 415 10.69 -20.06 2.34
C LYS A 415 10.65 -19.12 1.13
N SER A 416 10.02 -19.56 0.04
CA SER A 416 9.86 -18.72 -1.15
C SER A 416 8.74 -19.21 -2.07
N ILE A 417 8.19 -18.28 -2.84
CA ILE A 417 7.22 -18.48 -3.92
C ILE A 417 7.72 -17.65 -5.11
N LEU A 418 8.07 -18.29 -6.23
CA LEU A 418 8.72 -17.63 -7.37
C LEU A 418 8.02 -18.01 -8.67
N LEU A 419 7.64 -17.03 -9.49
CA LEU A 419 7.21 -17.28 -10.86
C LEU A 419 8.43 -17.48 -11.77
N LYS A 420 8.34 -18.44 -12.69
CA LYS A 420 9.41 -18.82 -13.62
C LYS A 420 8.85 -19.07 -15.01
N ARG A 421 9.67 -18.78 -16.01
CA ARG A 421 9.38 -19.07 -17.41
C ARG A 421 9.47 -20.55 -17.69
#